data_AF-A0A3B0VZP7-F1
#
_entry.id   AF-A0A3B0VZP7-F1
#
_cell.length_a   1.000
_cell.length_b   1.000
_cell.length_c   1.000
_cell.angle_alpha   90.00
_cell.angle_beta   90.00
_cell.angle_gamma   90.00
#
_symmetry.space_group_name_H-M   'P 1'
#
loop_
_entity.id
_entity.type
_entity.pdbx_description
1 polymer ?
#
loop_
_entity_poly.entity_id
_entity_poly.type
_entity_poly.pdbx_seq_one_letter_code
_entity_poly.pdbx_strand_id
1 'polypeptide(L)'
;FNSYPMDRLAIYGAKAAFEDEAYFQSTCQKIINTREQLTHTLQSLGFQVIPSAANFVFATHPSIPAETLAQQLREHAIIVRYFNKPRIEQYLRITIGTDTENQQLCEVLTQIVR
;
A
#
# COMPACT_ATOMS: atom_id res chain seq x y z
N PHE A 1 11.34 -25.22 -22.98
CA PHE A 1 12.20 -24.97 -21.81
C PHE A 1 13.18 -23.87 -22.18
N ASN A 2 13.29 -22.79 -21.40
CA ASN A 2 14.27 -21.72 -21.64
C ASN A 2 15.45 -21.92 -20.67
N SER A 3 16.63 -22.27 -21.19
CA SER A 3 17.83 -22.53 -20.38
C SER A 3 18.50 -21.26 -19.84
N TYR A 4 18.14 -20.07 -20.35
CA TYR A 4 18.67 -18.77 -19.89
C TYR A 4 17.50 -17.81 -19.62
N PRO A 5 16.76 -18.01 -18.52
CA PRO A 5 15.55 -17.24 -18.24
C PRO A 5 15.82 -15.84 -17.70
N MET A 6 17.07 -15.49 -17.39
CA MET A 6 17.46 -14.20 -16.80
C MET A 6 18.51 -13.51 -17.67
N ASP A 7 18.31 -12.21 -17.90
CA ASP A 7 19.30 -11.39 -18.58
C ASP A 7 20.46 -11.03 -17.64
N ARG A 8 21.56 -10.55 -18.24
CA ARG A 8 22.78 -10.23 -17.50
C ARG A 8 22.58 -9.10 -16.49
N LEU A 9 21.82 -8.06 -16.84
CA LEU A 9 21.64 -6.90 -15.97
C LEU A 9 20.82 -7.27 -14.73
N ALA A 10 19.78 -8.08 -14.88
CA ALA A 10 19.00 -8.61 -13.76
C ALA A 10 19.89 -9.39 -12.77
N ILE A 11 20.80 -10.23 -13.28
CA ILE A 11 21.73 -11.00 -12.43
C ILE A 11 22.67 -10.07 -11.64
N TYR A 12 23.27 -9.07 -12.30
CA TYR A 12 24.14 -8.11 -11.63
C TYR A 12 23.39 -7.25 -10.60
N GLY A 13 22.19 -6.77 -10.94
CA GLY A 13 21.35 -5.98 -10.05
C GLY A 13 20.90 -6.77 -8.83
N ALA A 14 20.48 -8.03 -9.02
CA ALA A 14 20.08 -8.91 -7.92
C ALA A 14 21.24 -9.16 -6.94
N LYS A 15 22.45 -9.40 -7.46
CA LYS A 15 23.64 -9.57 -6.62
C LYS A 15 23.90 -8.31 -5.78
N ALA A 16 23.96 -7.14 -6.42
CA ALA A 16 24.22 -5.89 -5.71
C ALA A 16 23.14 -5.57 -4.66
N ALA A 17 21.86 -5.79 -4.99
CA ALA A 17 20.75 -5.59 -4.07
C ALA A 17 20.79 -6.56 -2.88
N PHE A 18 21.28 -7.79 -3.07
CA PHE A 18 21.41 -8.78 -2.01
C PHE A 18 22.61 -8.50 -1.08
N GLU A 19 23.68 -7.93 -1.62
CA GLU A 19 24.87 -7.54 -0.86
C GLU A 19 24.65 -6.26 -0.01
N ASP A 20 23.69 -5.40 -0.37
CA ASP A 20 23.38 -4.16 0.36
C ASP A 20 22.38 -4.38 1.52
N GLU A 21 22.83 -5.08 2.55
CA GLU A 21 22.03 -5.38 3.74
C GLU A 21 21.59 -4.13 4.50
N ALA A 22 22.45 -3.11 4.58
CA ALA A 22 22.15 -1.88 5.31
C ALA A 22 20.99 -1.11 4.66
N TYR A 23 20.98 -1.01 3.33
CA TYR A 23 19.87 -0.44 2.60
C TYR A 23 18.58 -1.23 2.80
N PHE A 24 18.65 -2.57 2.72
CA PHE A 24 17.51 -3.45 2.95
C PHE A 24 16.90 -3.25 4.34
N GLN A 25 17.69 -3.35 5.40
CA GLN A 25 17.22 -3.18 6.78
C GLN A 25 16.62 -1.79 7.02
N SER A 26 17.28 -0.74 6.54
CA SER A 26 16.77 0.64 6.68
C SER A 26 15.45 0.85 5.94
N THR A 27 15.29 0.26 4.76
CA THR A 27 14.06 0.34 3.97
C THR A 27 12.92 -0.44 4.63
N CYS A 28 13.19 -1.65 5.13
CA CYS A 28 12.22 -2.42 5.89
C CYS A 28 11.72 -1.65 7.12
N GLN A 29 12.63 -1.06 7.91
CA GLN A 29 12.23 -0.31 9.10
C GLN A 29 11.39 0.93 8.74
N LYS A 30 11.76 1.65 7.67
CA LYS A 30 10.95 2.77 7.16
C LYS A 30 9.54 2.31 6.79
N ILE A 31 9.41 1.24 6.01
CA ILE A 31 8.10 0.70 5.61
C ILE A 31 7.28 0.28 6.83
N ILE A 32 7.89 -0.35 7.84
CA ILE A 32 7.20 -0.75 9.07
C ILE A 32 6.65 0.49 9.79
N ASN A 33 7.48 1.50 10.02
CA ASN A 33 7.09 2.72 10.72
C ASN A 33 5.97 3.46 9.97
N THR A 34 6.13 3.64 8.65
CA THR A 34 5.14 4.32 7.81
C THR A 34 3.82 3.52 7.74
N ARG A 35 3.89 2.17 7.71
CA ARG A 35 2.70 1.31 7.77
C ARG A 35 1.93 1.48 9.07
N GLU A 36 2.63 1.54 10.20
CA GLU A 36 2.01 1.72 11.51
C GLU A 36 1.32 3.09 11.59
N GLN A 37 2.01 4.15 11.16
CA GLN A 37 1.44 5.50 11.09
C GLN A 37 0.20 5.56 10.19
N LEU A 38 0.28 5.02 8.96
CA LEU A 38 -0.87 4.97 8.05
C LEU A 38 -2.03 4.18 8.65
N THR A 39 -1.74 3.04 9.30
CA THR A 39 -2.77 2.22 9.96
C THR A 39 -3.50 3.01 11.04
N HIS A 40 -2.76 3.72 11.91
CA HIS A 40 -3.34 4.57 12.94
C HIS A 40 -4.20 5.70 12.36
N THR A 41 -3.71 6.39 11.32
CA THR A 41 -4.46 7.46 10.68
C THR A 41 -5.75 6.93 10.05
N LEU A 42 -5.69 5.82 9.31
CA LEU A 42 -6.88 5.19 8.73
C LEU A 42 -7.90 4.78 9.81
N GLN A 43 -7.44 4.18 10.91
CA GLN A 43 -8.31 3.83 12.04
C GLN A 43 -8.97 5.07 12.67
N SER A 44 -8.24 6.19 12.78
CA SER A 44 -8.79 7.46 13.27
C SER A 44 -9.86 8.04 12.35
N LEU A 45 -9.82 7.71 11.05
CA LEU A 45 -10.83 8.05 10.05
C LEU A 45 -11.99 7.04 10.01
N GLY A 46 -12.06 6.08 10.94
CA GLY A 46 -13.15 5.10 11.03
C GLY A 46 -12.97 3.85 10.17
N PHE A 47 -11.81 3.67 9.52
CA PHE A 47 -11.53 2.44 8.78
C PHE A 47 -11.21 1.28 9.72
N GLN A 48 -11.64 0.09 9.31
CA GLN A 48 -11.13 -1.16 9.85
C GLN A 48 -9.93 -1.61 9.00
N VAL A 49 -8.78 -1.78 9.64
CA VAL A 49 -7.53 -2.17 8.98
C VAL A 49 -7.06 -3.51 9.51
N ILE A 50 -6.82 -4.48 8.63
CA ILE A 50 -6.30 -5.79 9.00
C ILE A 50 -4.80 -5.65 9.34
N PRO A 51 -4.32 -6.22 10.47
CA PRO A 51 -2.89 -6.24 10.79
C PRO A 51 -2.07 -6.80 9.63
N SER A 52 -1.08 -6.02 9.18
CA SER A 52 -0.25 -6.36 8.03
C SER A 52 1.22 -6.45 8.43
N ALA A 53 1.89 -7.48 7.92
CA ALA A 53 3.34 -7.63 7.98
C ALA A 53 4.01 -7.31 6.63
N ALA A 54 3.24 -6.88 5.62
CA ALA A 54 3.72 -6.57 4.27
C ALA A 54 3.96 -5.07 4.06
N ASN A 55 4.26 -4.68 2.81
CA ASN A 55 4.37 -3.29 2.33
C ASN A 55 3.04 -2.72 1.81
N PHE A 56 1.91 -3.21 2.32
CA PHE A 56 0.57 -2.71 2.04
C PHE A 56 -0.35 -3.00 3.23
N VAL A 57 -1.47 -2.29 3.31
CA VAL A 57 -2.56 -2.59 4.26
C VAL A 57 -3.83 -2.95 3.52
N PHE A 58 -4.71 -3.69 4.20
CA PHE A 58 -6.04 -4.00 3.72
C PHE A 58 -7.06 -3.30 4.61
N ALA A 59 -7.77 -2.33 4.04
CA ALA A 59 -8.64 -1.42 4.77
C ALA A 59 -10.05 -1.46 4.20
N THR A 60 -11.05 -1.36 5.08
CA THR A 60 -12.47 -1.26 4.73
C THR A 60 -13.12 -0.16 5.57
N HIS A 61 -14.17 0.46 5.05
CA HIS A 61 -14.95 1.47 5.76
C HIS A 61 -16.39 0.96 5.96
N PRO A 62 -16.96 1.02 7.18
CA PRO A 62 -18.26 0.42 7.47
C PRO A 62 -19.43 1.11 6.74
N SER A 63 -19.29 2.40 6.42
CA SER A 63 -20.37 3.21 5.87
C SER A 63 -20.24 3.51 4.37
N ILE A 64 -19.06 3.30 3.77
CA ILE A 64 -18.80 3.70 2.38
C ILE A 64 -18.26 2.48 1.62
N PRO A 65 -18.88 2.08 0.50
CA PRO A 65 -18.38 0.97 -0.31
C PRO A 65 -16.96 1.23 -0.82
N ALA A 66 -16.12 0.20 -0.80
CA ALA A 66 -14.74 0.31 -1.28
C ALA A 66 -14.63 0.70 -2.76
N GLU A 67 -15.58 0.30 -3.60
CA GLU A 67 -15.65 0.74 -5.00
C GLU A 67 -15.75 2.26 -5.13
N THR A 68 -16.66 2.88 -4.35
CA THR A 68 -16.86 4.33 -4.32
C THR A 68 -15.59 5.04 -3.85
N LEU A 69 -14.98 4.56 -2.76
CA LEU A 69 -13.72 5.11 -2.27
C LEU A 69 -12.61 5.03 -3.33
N ALA A 70 -12.47 3.88 -4.00
CA ALA A 70 -11.46 3.71 -5.05
C ALA A 70 -11.68 4.66 -6.24
N GLN A 71 -12.94 4.89 -6.63
CA GLN A 71 -13.28 5.82 -7.69
C GLN A 71 -12.94 7.26 -7.30
N GLN A 72 -13.36 7.72 -6.11
CA GLN A 72 -13.11 9.08 -5.66
C GLN A 72 -11.62 9.36 -5.42
N LEU A 73 -10.87 8.38 -4.90
CA LEU A 73 -9.40 8.49 -4.81
C LEU A 73 -8.77 8.66 -6.20
N ARG A 74 -9.28 7.94 -7.21
CA ARG A 74 -8.78 8.02 -8.58
C ARG A 74 -9.01 9.40 -9.21
N GLU A 75 -10.12 10.06 -8.89
CA GLU A 75 -10.40 11.43 -9.31
C GLU A 75 -9.36 12.43 -8.77
N HIS A 76 -8.72 12.11 -7.65
CA HIS A 76 -7.60 12.86 -7.06
C HIS A 76 -6.22 12.33 -7.47
N ALA A 77 -6.14 11.54 -8.55
CA ALA A 77 -4.92 10.89 -9.03
C ALA A 77 -4.24 9.92 -8.03
N ILE A 78 -4.98 9.43 -7.03
CA ILE A 78 -4.50 8.44 -6.07
C ILE A 78 -4.99 7.06 -6.48
N ILE A 79 -4.06 6.15 -6.79
CA ILE A 79 -4.37 4.82 -7.32
C ILE A 79 -4.15 3.77 -6.23
N VAL A 80 -5.25 3.22 -5.72
CA VAL A 80 -5.27 2.07 -4.82
C VAL A 80 -5.80 0.83 -5.54
N ARG A 81 -5.56 -0.36 -4.97
CA ARG A 81 -6.06 -1.60 -5.56
C ARG A 81 -7.40 -2.00 -4.94
N TYR A 82 -8.46 -1.91 -5.74
CA TYR A 82 -9.79 -2.47 -5.45
C TYR A 82 -9.95 -3.87 -6.08
N PHE A 83 -10.73 -4.74 -5.42
CA PHE A 83 -11.05 -6.09 -5.90
C PHE A 83 -12.56 -6.31 -5.97
N ASN A 84 -13.13 -6.34 -7.17
CA ASN A 84 -14.53 -6.75 -7.35
C ASN A 84 -14.65 -8.28 -7.27
N LYS A 85 -14.61 -8.81 -6.04
CA LYS A 85 -14.75 -10.23 -5.71
C LYS A 85 -15.55 -10.37 -4.41
N PRO A 86 -16.55 -11.26 -4.33
CA PRO A 86 -17.52 -11.30 -3.22
C PRO A 86 -16.94 -11.29 -1.80
N ARG A 87 -15.78 -11.93 -1.58
CA ARG A 87 -15.15 -12.01 -0.25
C ARG A 87 -14.42 -10.73 0.18
N ILE A 88 -13.99 -9.91 -0.78
CA ILE A 88 -13.06 -8.80 -0.56
C ILE A 88 -13.46 -7.50 -1.30
N GLU A 89 -14.68 -7.44 -1.82
CA GLU A 89 -15.26 -6.27 -2.50
C GLU A 89 -15.52 -5.07 -1.60
N GLN A 90 -15.40 -5.24 -0.28
CA GLN A 90 -15.47 -4.12 0.66
C GLN A 90 -14.09 -3.61 1.08
N TYR A 91 -13.01 -4.10 0.47
CA TYR A 91 -11.66 -3.76 0.88
C TYR A 91 -10.85 -3.07 -0.21
N LEU A 92 -9.98 -2.18 0.24
CA LEU A 92 -8.92 -1.56 -0.52
C LEU A 92 -7.57 -2.12 -0.08
N ARG A 93 -6.73 -2.51 -1.04
CA ARG A 93 -5.31 -2.76 -0.79
C ARG A 93 -4.52 -1.51 -1.12
N ILE A 94 -4.01 -0.87 -0.07
CA ILE A 94 -3.26 0.38 -0.13
C ILE A 94 -1.79 0.03 0.07
N THR A 95 -0.96 0.25 -0.96
CA THR A 95 0.49 0.10 -0.85
C THR A 95 1.05 1.20 0.05
N ILE A 96 2.04 0.87 0.88
CA ILE A 96 2.76 1.87 1.67
C ILE A 96 3.67 2.65 0.73
N GLY A 97 3.29 3.90 0.45
CA GLY A 97 4.11 4.84 -0.32
C GLY A 97 5.12 5.57 0.59
N THR A 98 5.67 6.66 0.06
CA THR A 98 6.40 7.65 0.85
C THR A 98 5.47 8.33 1.87
N ASP A 99 6.05 8.95 2.90
CA ASP A 99 5.28 9.64 3.93
C ASP A 99 4.38 10.74 3.33
N THR A 100 4.88 11.46 2.31
CA THR A 100 4.11 12.49 1.59
C THR A 100 2.94 11.90 0.81
N GLU A 101 3.13 10.78 0.10
CA GLU A 101 2.05 10.12 -0.66
C GLU A 101 0.97 9.59 0.30
N ASN A 102 1.39 9.01 1.44
CA ASN A 102 0.45 8.50 2.45
C ASN A 102 -0.30 9.66 3.14
N GLN A 103 0.36 10.79 3.39
CA GLN A 103 -0.30 11.98 3.92
C GLN A 103 -1.37 12.50 2.95
N GLN A 104 -1.03 12.66 1.67
CA GLN A 104 -1.98 13.07 0.63
C GLN A 104 -3.17 12.12 0.53
N LEU A 105 -2.93 10.81 0.59
CA LEU A 105 -3.98 9.80 0.67
C LEU A 105 -4.91 10.05 1.87
N CYS A 106 -4.37 10.24 3.07
CA CYS A 106 -5.17 10.45 4.27
C CYS A 106 -5.95 11.77 4.24
N GLU A 107 -5.38 12.84 3.67
CA GLU A 107 -6.07 14.12 3.49
C GLU A 107 -7.29 13.98 2.57
N VAL A 108 -7.14 13.31 1.42
CA VAL A 108 -8.25 13.06 0.50
C VAL A 108 -9.30 12.13 1.12
N LEU A 109 -8.88 11.07 1.81
CA LEU A 109 -9.81 10.20 2.54
C LEU A 109 -10.60 10.96 3.61
N THR A 110 -9.98 11.92 4.30
CA THR A 110 -10.66 12.77 5.28
C THR A 110 -11.76 13.61 4.63
N GLN A 111 -11.54 14.09 3.40
CA GLN A 111 -12.54 14.87 2.65
C GLN A 111 -13.69 13.99 2.14
N ILE A 112 -13.41 12.73 1.83
CA ILE A 112 -14.39 11.76 1.33
C ILE A 112 -15.30 11.22 2.46
N VAL A 113 -14.74 10.98 3.64
CA VAL A 113 -15.43 10.30 4.74
C VAL A 113 -16.21 11.26 5.64
N ARG A 114 -15.92 12.57 5.59
CA ARG A 114 -16.68 13.62 6.27
C ARG A 114 -17.98 13.94 5.55
#